data_AF-A0A841DWE8-F1
#
_entry.id   AF-A0A841DWE8-F1
#
_cell.length_a   1.000
_cell.length_b   1.000
_cell.length_c   1.000
_cell.angle_alpha   90.00
_cell.angle_beta   90.00
_cell.angle_gamma   90.00
#
_symmetry.space_group_name_H-M   'P 1'
#
loop_
_entity.id
_entity.type
_entity.pdbx_description
1 polymer ?
#
loop_
_entity_poly.entity_id
_entity_poly.type
_entity_poly.pdbx_seq_one_letter_code
_entity_poly.pdbx_strand_id
1 'polypeptide(L)'
;MSPEPEEYAGLLKALRETPDQSPAGVSIDRAMRDGRRTVRRRRVLGGAAVVALIAAVSATPMVLHAVRADRVQPAAPGQVVPFGIWSRAFDVGSAGGFTPRLYTSANRWQSVKLVAADNSGLAPGATAVATMYAPGAWPGVTGERRLDDIDGRPVYLLARDHGGVRIAFRYSDTGWATVQDTGTDATPERARHVAEGIQLRAKPAPVTVPFSFGRSAVESDEVVAVAEPHGSPVSPESYSVLLGDADPVDPGAIGSLTTVGVVRPAPSVKPTMTIGGHPATSGGSDVTVFLGESWAGTVWSISKSPTAIAATIKLRPDAPVNDPIR
;
A
#
# COMPACT_ATOMS: atom_id res chain seq x y z
N MET A 1 -39.19 9.97 -55.05
CA MET A 1 -38.42 8.73 -55.23
C MET A 1 -38.03 8.30 -53.84
N SER A 2 -38.90 7.50 -53.22
CA SER A 2 -38.79 7.13 -51.81
C SER A 2 -37.91 5.89 -51.71
N PRO A 3 -36.92 5.84 -50.81
CA PRO A 3 -36.06 4.67 -50.68
C PRO A 3 -36.89 3.46 -50.26
N GLU A 4 -36.59 2.31 -50.86
CA GLU A 4 -37.30 1.07 -50.63
C GLU A 4 -37.10 0.54 -49.20
N PRO A 5 -38.12 -0.11 -48.60
CA PRO A 5 -38.09 -0.57 -47.21
C PRO A 5 -37.01 -1.62 -46.90
N GLU A 6 -36.39 -2.22 -47.92
CA GLU A 6 -35.33 -3.23 -47.75
C GLU A 6 -33.99 -2.61 -47.30
N GLU A 7 -33.70 -1.34 -47.64
CA GLU A 7 -32.47 -0.67 -47.20
C GLU A 7 -32.48 -0.33 -45.70
N TYR A 8 -33.66 -0.11 -45.11
CA TYR A 8 -33.82 0.15 -43.67
C TYR A 8 -33.62 -1.11 -42.81
N ALA A 9 -33.97 -2.29 -43.33
CA ALA A 9 -33.77 -3.55 -42.63
C ALA A 9 -32.28 -3.94 -42.53
N GLY A 10 -31.48 -3.61 -43.56
CA GLY A 10 -30.03 -3.82 -43.55
C GLY A 10 -29.29 -2.93 -42.54
N LEU A 11 -29.71 -1.67 -42.42
CA LEU A 11 -29.13 -0.69 -41.49
C LEU A 11 -29.39 -1.05 -40.01
N LEU A 12 -30.56 -1.58 -39.67
CA LEU A 12 -30.87 -2.04 -38.31
C LEU A 12 -30.18 -3.36 -37.95
N LYS A 13 -29.89 -4.22 -38.94
CA LYS A 13 -29.12 -5.45 -38.73
C LYS A 13 -27.64 -5.16 -38.45
N ALA A 14 -27.05 -4.19 -39.15
CA ALA A 14 -25.66 -3.76 -38.92
C ALA A 14 -25.44 -3.16 -37.51
N LEU A 15 -26.46 -2.55 -36.91
CA LEU A 15 -26.38 -2.03 -35.53
C LEU A 15 -26.57 -3.11 -34.45
N ARG A 16 -27.19 -4.27 -34.77
CA ARG A 16 -27.36 -5.38 -33.82
C ARG A 16 -26.15 -6.32 -33.73
N GLU A 17 -25.27 -6.30 -34.73
CA GLU A 17 -24.12 -7.21 -34.82
C GLU A 17 -22.79 -6.56 -34.43
N THR A 18 -22.79 -5.40 -33.76
CA THR A 18 -21.56 -4.88 -33.16
C THR A 18 -21.31 -5.64 -31.86
N PRO A 19 -20.30 -6.54 -31.79
CA PRO A 19 -19.96 -7.16 -30.51
C PRO A 19 -19.58 -6.05 -29.55
N ASP A 20 -20.11 -6.15 -28.34
CA ASP A 20 -19.89 -5.25 -27.21
C ASP A 20 -18.38 -5.06 -27.00
N GLN A 21 -17.81 -4.02 -27.64
CA GLN A 21 -16.46 -3.55 -27.35
C GLN A 21 -16.55 -2.77 -26.04
N SER A 22 -16.79 -3.52 -24.96
CA SER A 22 -16.66 -3.00 -23.61
C SER A 22 -15.27 -2.39 -23.50
N PRO A 23 -15.14 -1.09 -23.15
CA PRO A 23 -13.85 -0.44 -23.06
C PRO A 23 -12.99 -1.21 -22.06
N ALA A 24 -11.79 -1.55 -22.52
CA ALA A 24 -10.80 -2.43 -21.89
C ALA A 24 -10.81 -2.37 -20.36
N GLY A 25 -11.51 -3.33 -19.74
CA GLY A 25 -11.29 -3.66 -18.34
C GLY A 25 -9.86 -4.15 -18.18
N VAL A 26 -9.11 -3.53 -17.27
CA VAL A 26 -7.78 -4.01 -16.90
C VAL A 26 -7.94 -5.36 -16.20
N SER A 27 -7.81 -6.44 -16.97
CA SER A 27 -7.72 -7.78 -16.40
C SER A 27 -6.37 -7.90 -15.67
N ILE A 28 -6.42 -7.90 -14.34
CA ILE A 28 -5.25 -8.07 -13.48
C ILE A 28 -4.54 -9.40 -13.81
N ASP A 29 -5.26 -10.43 -14.23
CA ASP A 29 -4.69 -11.71 -14.69
C ASP A 29 -3.90 -11.60 -16.00
N ARG A 30 -4.25 -10.65 -16.87
CA ARG A 30 -3.47 -10.32 -18.08
C ARG A 30 -2.23 -9.50 -17.70
N ALA A 31 -2.36 -8.53 -16.80
CA ALA A 31 -1.22 -7.76 -16.27
C ALA A 31 -0.21 -8.65 -15.51
N MET A 32 -0.66 -9.61 -14.70
CA MET A 32 0.19 -10.58 -14.01
C MET A 32 0.90 -11.55 -14.98
N ARG A 33 0.25 -11.96 -16.08
CA ARG A 33 0.88 -12.80 -17.11
C ARG A 33 1.91 -12.03 -17.92
N ASP A 34 1.60 -10.80 -18.31
CA ASP A 34 2.52 -9.98 -19.12
C ASP A 34 3.73 -9.54 -18.28
N GLY A 35 3.55 -9.25 -16.99
CA GLY A 35 4.65 -8.98 -16.06
C GLY A 35 5.67 -10.13 -15.95
N ARG A 36 5.21 -11.39 -15.97
CA ARG A 36 6.11 -12.57 -15.95
C ARG A 36 6.94 -12.72 -17.24
N ARG A 37 6.43 -12.29 -18.40
CA ARG A 37 7.17 -12.38 -19.68
C ARG A 37 8.22 -11.29 -19.81
N THR A 38 7.97 -10.09 -19.31
CA THR A 38 8.90 -8.96 -19.42
C THR A 38 10.16 -9.16 -18.57
N VAL A 39 10.05 -9.82 -17.41
CA VAL A 39 11.19 -10.12 -16.52
C VAL A 39 12.19 -11.09 -17.18
N ARG A 40 11.73 -12.02 -18.03
CA ARG A 40 12.63 -12.94 -18.76
C ARG A 40 13.37 -12.28 -19.91
N ARG A 41 12.77 -11.29 -20.60
CA ARG A 41 13.43 -10.62 -21.74
C ARG A 41 14.48 -9.59 -21.32
N ARG A 42 14.39 -9.03 -20.11
CA ARG A 42 15.36 -8.03 -19.62
C ARG A 42 16.71 -8.60 -19.16
N ARG A 43 16.88 -9.93 -19.11
CA ARG A 43 18.16 -10.58 -18.74
C ARG A 43 19.10 -10.87 -19.91
N VAL A 44 18.70 -10.62 -21.16
CA VAL A 44 19.49 -11.02 -22.35
C VAL A 44 20.02 -9.84 -23.16
N LEU A 45 19.56 -8.60 -22.92
CA LEU A 45 19.95 -7.43 -23.71
C LEU A 45 20.28 -6.25 -22.79
N GLY A 46 21.55 -6.12 -22.43
CA GLY A 46 22.02 -4.99 -21.62
C GLY A 46 23.54 -4.95 -21.44
N GLY A 47 24.30 -5.40 -22.43
CA GLY A 47 25.73 -5.16 -22.53
C GLY A 47 26.00 -4.19 -23.68
N ALA A 48 26.42 -2.96 -23.37
CA ALA A 48 27.34 -2.11 -24.14
C ALA A 48 27.50 -0.75 -23.44
N ALA A 49 28.71 -0.21 -23.53
CA ALA A 49 29.29 0.87 -22.75
C ALA A 49 28.88 2.29 -23.17
N VAL A 50 29.02 3.26 -22.27
CA VAL A 50 29.53 4.62 -22.59
C VAL A 50 30.47 5.09 -21.48
N VAL A 51 31.70 5.40 -21.88
CA VAL A 51 32.78 6.06 -21.12
C VAL A 51 32.82 7.53 -21.54
N ALA A 52 32.85 8.47 -20.58
CA ALA A 52 33.47 9.81 -20.63
C ALA A 52 33.18 10.51 -19.28
N LEU A 53 34.11 10.68 -18.33
CA LEU A 53 35.34 11.50 -18.30
C LEU A 53 35.03 13.02 -18.30
N ILE A 54 34.77 13.58 -17.11
CA ILE A 54 34.94 15.02 -16.82
C ILE A 54 35.71 15.17 -15.51
N ALA A 55 36.68 16.08 -15.58
CA ALA A 55 37.84 16.21 -14.72
C ALA A 55 37.61 16.91 -13.38
N ALA A 56 38.58 16.69 -12.51
CA ALA A 56 38.76 17.23 -11.17
C ALA A 56 38.81 18.77 -11.13
N VAL A 57 38.18 19.36 -10.10
CA VAL A 57 38.57 20.67 -9.55
C VAL A 57 38.47 20.65 -8.02
N SER A 58 39.61 20.99 -7.41
CA SER A 58 39.85 21.53 -6.07
C SER A 58 39.60 20.69 -4.81
N ALA A 59 40.70 20.49 -4.10
CA ALA A 59 40.84 19.93 -2.78
C ALA A 59 40.37 20.87 -1.66
N THR A 60 39.83 20.28 -0.60
CA THR A 60 40.08 20.75 0.77
C THR A 60 40.05 19.54 1.70
N PRO A 61 41.16 19.17 2.38
CA PRO A 61 41.12 18.13 3.39
C PRO A 61 40.59 18.76 4.68
N MET A 62 39.27 18.74 4.87
CA MET A 62 38.71 18.94 6.20
C MET A 62 39.02 17.70 7.04
N VAL A 63 40.15 17.74 7.75
CA VAL A 63 40.43 16.87 8.88
C VAL A 63 39.49 17.31 10.01
N LEU A 64 38.27 16.81 9.97
CA LEU A 64 37.35 16.86 11.11
C LEU A 64 37.69 15.68 12.02
N HIS A 65 38.24 16.00 13.19
CA HIS A 65 38.24 15.12 14.34
C HIS A 65 36.78 14.78 14.72
N ALA A 66 36.23 13.76 14.08
CA ALA A 66 35.00 13.15 14.51
C ALA A 66 35.29 12.31 15.75
N VAL A 67 34.92 12.85 16.92
CA VAL A 67 34.56 12.04 18.08
C VAL A 67 33.64 10.93 17.57
N ARG A 68 34.09 9.67 17.74
CA ARG A 68 33.34 8.45 17.39
C ARG A 68 32.09 8.37 18.26
N ALA A 69 31.05 9.11 17.91
CA ALA A 69 29.71 8.58 18.06
C ALA A 69 29.58 7.54 16.95
N ASP A 70 29.24 6.30 17.29
CA ASP A 70 28.89 5.22 16.35
C ASP A 70 27.61 5.61 15.58
N ARG A 71 27.68 6.67 14.78
CA ARG A 71 26.65 7.02 13.82
C ARG A 71 26.73 5.95 12.75
N VAL A 72 25.77 5.04 12.77
CA VAL A 72 25.56 4.04 11.73
C VAL A 72 25.52 4.77 10.39
N GLN A 73 26.58 4.60 9.62
CA GLN A 73 26.69 5.20 8.29
C GLN A 73 25.61 4.55 7.42
N PRO A 74 24.79 5.33 6.69
CA PRO A 74 23.80 4.76 5.79
C PRO A 74 24.53 3.88 4.78
N ALA A 75 24.00 2.68 4.53
CA ALA A 75 24.52 1.84 3.45
C ALA A 75 24.56 2.67 2.17
N ALA A 76 25.68 2.65 1.44
CA ALA A 76 25.78 3.26 0.12
C ALA A 76 24.57 2.80 -0.71
N PRO A 77 23.95 3.67 -1.54
CA PRO A 77 22.71 3.35 -2.25
C PRO A 77 22.92 2.13 -3.15
N GLY A 78 22.59 0.97 -2.61
CA GLY A 78 22.56 -0.29 -3.34
C GLY A 78 21.34 -0.29 -4.26
N GLN A 79 21.36 -1.19 -5.24
CA GLN A 79 20.17 -1.43 -6.06
C GLN A 79 19.03 -1.90 -5.16
N VAL A 80 17.97 -1.09 -5.04
CA VAL A 80 16.77 -1.44 -4.27
C VAL A 80 16.08 -2.61 -4.96
N VAL A 81 15.81 -3.68 -4.20
CA VAL A 81 15.05 -4.84 -4.68
C VAL A 81 13.60 -4.66 -4.24
N PRO A 82 12.67 -4.29 -5.15
CA PRO A 82 11.31 -3.97 -4.75
C PRO A 82 10.57 -5.21 -4.24
N PHE A 83 9.68 -5.03 -3.26
CA PHE A 83 8.78 -6.10 -2.82
C PHE A 83 7.76 -6.46 -3.89
N GLY A 84 7.22 -5.44 -4.58
CA GLY A 84 6.10 -5.55 -5.51
C GLY A 84 4.76 -5.30 -4.80
N ILE A 85 3.96 -4.39 -5.37
CA ILE A 85 2.71 -3.87 -4.79
C ILE A 85 1.65 -4.96 -4.56
N TRP A 86 1.56 -5.94 -5.45
CA TRP A 86 0.56 -7.03 -5.38
C TRP A 86 1.05 -8.23 -4.60
N SER A 87 2.04 -8.03 -3.72
CA SER A 87 2.64 -9.10 -2.94
C SER A 87 2.80 -8.70 -1.48
N ARG A 88 2.84 -9.70 -0.60
CA ARG A 88 3.04 -9.57 0.84
C ARG A 88 4.26 -10.38 1.23
N ALA A 89 5.33 -9.72 1.69
CA ALA A 89 6.61 -10.36 1.97
C ALA A 89 6.76 -10.84 3.43
N PHE A 90 5.91 -10.34 4.33
CA PHE A 90 5.94 -10.70 5.74
C PHE A 90 4.53 -10.69 6.34
N ASP A 91 4.38 -11.37 7.47
CA ASP A 91 3.20 -11.36 8.31
C ASP A 91 3.60 -10.88 9.72
N VAL A 92 2.66 -10.34 10.50
CA VAL A 92 2.89 -9.98 11.90
C VAL A 92 1.79 -10.58 12.76
N GLY A 93 2.16 -11.38 13.75
CA GLY A 93 1.22 -11.94 14.71
C GLY A 93 0.76 -10.92 15.76
N SER A 94 -0.11 -11.34 16.67
CA SER A 94 -0.41 -10.56 17.88
C SER A 94 0.83 -10.51 18.77
N ALA A 95 1.28 -9.31 19.13
CA ALA A 95 2.51 -9.09 19.87
C ALA A 95 2.46 -7.76 20.63
N GLY A 96 3.11 -7.69 21.80
CA GLY A 96 3.18 -6.46 22.60
C GLY A 96 1.81 -5.92 23.04
N GLY A 97 0.79 -6.78 23.18
CA GLY A 97 -0.59 -6.36 23.48
C GLY A 97 -1.37 -5.83 22.28
N PHE A 98 -0.81 -5.91 21.06
CA PHE A 98 -1.47 -5.50 19.82
C PHE A 98 -1.92 -6.70 18.99
N THR A 99 -2.90 -6.47 18.12
CA THR A 99 -3.33 -7.42 17.07
C THR A 99 -3.23 -6.76 15.69
N PRO A 100 -2.79 -7.47 14.64
CA PRO A 100 -2.75 -6.94 13.29
C PRO A 100 -4.15 -6.51 12.82
N ARG A 101 -4.19 -5.47 11.97
CA ARG A 101 -5.45 -4.95 11.42
C ARG A 101 -5.40 -4.66 9.93
N LEU A 102 -4.37 -3.97 9.47
CA LEU A 102 -4.27 -3.51 8.08
C LEU A 102 -2.87 -3.78 7.56
N TYR A 103 -2.79 -4.43 6.41
CA TYR A 103 -1.54 -4.60 5.67
C TYR A 103 -1.52 -3.64 4.49
N THR A 104 -0.44 -2.87 4.34
CA THR A 104 -0.22 -2.02 3.18
C THR A 104 1.04 -2.46 2.44
N SER A 105 0.90 -2.69 1.14
CA SER A 105 2.00 -3.10 0.26
C SER A 105 2.33 -2.02 -0.76
N ALA A 106 3.59 -1.60 -0.80
CA ALA A 106 4.16 -0.73 -1.82
C ALA A 106 5.45 -1.36 -2.38
N ASN A 107 6.03 -0.77 -3.43
CA ASN A 107 7.27 -1.31 -4.01
C ASN A 107 8.48 -1.21 -3.06
N ARG A 108 8.60 -0.11 -2.30
CA ARG A 108 9.78 0.20 -1.48
C ARG A 108 9.62 -0.09 0.00
N TRP A 109 8.38 -0.30 0.45
CA TRP A 109 8.06 -0.62 1.83
C TRP A 109 6.76 -1.40 1.89
N GLN A 110 6.59 -2.12 2.98
CA GLN A 110 5.36 -2.80 3.33
C GLN A 110 5.12 -2.57 4.83
N SER A 111 3.89 -2.34 5.23
CA SER A 111 3.58 -2.08 6.64
C SER A 111 2.38 -2.86 7.14
N VAL A 112 2.40 -3.15 8.44
CA VAL A 112 1.27 -3.70 9.17
C VAL A 112 0.92 -2.72 10.28
N LYS A 113 -0.29 -2.17 10.20
CA LYS A 113 -0.89 -1.45 11.32
C LYS A 113 -1.51 -2.45 12.27
N LEU A 114 -1.13 -2.34 13.53
CA LEU A 114 -1.68 -3.07 14.65
C LEU A 114 -2.48 -2.13 15.55
N VAL A 115 -3.49 -2.68 16.21
CA VAL A 115 -4.33 -1.97 17.18
C VAL A 115 -4.29 -2.71 18.52
N ALA A 116 -4.55 -1.99 19.61
CA ALA A 116 -4.63 -2.62 20.93
C ALA A 116 -5.60 -3.81 20.89
N ALA A 117 -5.13 -4.97 21.38
CA ALA A 117 -5.97 -6.14 21.53
C ALA A 117 -6.97 -5.94 22.67
N ASP A 118 -8.10 -6.65 22.61
CA ASP A 118 -9.09 -6.65 23.67
C ASP A 118 -8.45 -7.10 24.99
N ASN A 119 -8.73 -6.37 26.06
CA ASN A 119 -8.17 -6.63 27.41
C ASN A 119 -6.63 -6.62 27.49
N SER A 120 -5.95 -5.98 26.54
CA SER A 120 -4.48 -5.84 26.55
C SER A 120 -3.95 -4.96 27.69
N GLY A 121 -4.83 -4.17 28.33
CA GLY A 121 -4.44 -3.17 29.34
C GLY A 121 -3.77 -1.92 28.75
N LEU A 122 -3.67 -1.82 27.42
CA LEU A 122 -3.15 -0.63 26.74
C LEU A 122 -4.15 0.52 26.76
N ALA A 123 -3.64 1.74 26.68
CA ALA A 123 -4.48 2.93 26.59
C ALA A 123 -5.41 2.88 25.35
N PRO A 124 -6.65 3.41 25.45
CA PRO A 124 -7.54 3.51 24.30
C PRO A 124 -6.88 4.26 23.14
N GLY A 125 -6.95 3.68 21.94
CA GLY A 125 -6.34 4.26 20.74
C GLY A 125 -4.84 4.00 20.59
N ALA A 126 -4.21 3.25 21.48
CA ALA A 126 -2.84 2.78 21.27
C ALA A 126 -2.76 1.95 19.97
N THR A 127 -1.77 2.28 19.14
CA THR A 127 -1.49 1.57 17.89
C THR A 127 -0.02 1.27 17.75
N ALA A 128 0.31 0.26 16.96
CA ALA A 128 1.67 0.05 16.50
C ALA A 128 1.71 -0.06 14.99
N VAL A 129 2.82 0.32 14.37
CA VAL A 129 3.05 0.14 12.93
C VAL A 129 4.40 -0.53 12.75
N ALA A 130 4.38 -1.76 12.24
CA ALA A 130 5.57 -2.46 11.77
C ALA A 130 5.78 -2.16 10.29
N THR A 131 6.91 -1.57 9.91
CA THR A 131 7.23 -1.26 8.52
C THR A 131 8.51 -2.00 8.12
N MET A 132 8.43 -2.80 7.07
CA MET A 132 9.60 -3.35 6.40
C MET A 132 9.95 -2.52 5.17
N TYR A 133 11.23 -2.20 5.01
CA TYR A 133 11.74 -1.53 3.82
C TYR A 133 12.36 -2.55 2.87
N ALA A 134 12.21 -2.33 1.57
CA ALA A 134 12.80 -3.17 0.53
C ALA A 134 14.33 -3.33 0.76
N PRO A 135 14.94 -4.49 0.46
CA PRO A 135 16.39 -4.63 0.55
C PRO A 135 17.11 -3.54 -0.25
N GLY A 136 18.10 -2.90 0.37
CA GLY A 136 18.81 -1.73 -0.17
C GLY A 136 18.13 -0.39 0.12
N ALA A 137 16.87 -0.38 0.56
CA ALA A 137 16.21 0.81 1.08
C ALA A 137 16.55 0.99 2.57
N TRP A 138 16.85 2.24 2.93
CA TRP A 138 17.18 2.63 4.30
C TRP A 138 16.09 3.55 4.84
N PRO A 139 15.61 3.37 6.09
CA PRO A 139 14.58 4.23 6.68
C PRO A 139 15.05 5.68 6.96
N GLY A 140 16.29 6.04 6.63
CA GLY A 140 16.82 7.40 6.76
C GLY A 140 17.26 7.79 8.18
N VAL A 141 17.26 6.85 9.13
CA VAL A 141 17.36 7.20 10.57
C VAL A 141 18.66 6.72 11.18
N THR A 142 19.46 7.65 11.71
CA THR A 142 20.55 7.34 12.64
C THR A 142 19.97 7.12 14.02
N GLY A 143 20.15 5.93 14.60
CA GLY A 143 19.69 5.64 15.96
C GLY A 143 20.47 6.40 17.03
N GLU A 144 19.80 6.73 18.13
CA GLU A 144 20.41 7.41 19.28
C GLU A 144 21.07 6.41 20.24
N ARG A 145 20.52 5.19 20.32
CA ARG A 145 20.94 4.17 21.28
C ARG A 145 20.75 2.75 20.73
N ARG A 146 21.74 1.89 20.91
CA ARG A 146 21.63 0.45 20.61
C ARG A 146 20.80 -0.24 21.68
N LEU A 147 19.91 -1.14 21.27
CA LEU A 147 19.15 -2.05 22.15
C LEU A 147 19.71 -3.48 21.98
N ASP A 148 19.20 -4.42 22.77
CA ASP A 148 19.55 -5.84 22.59
C ASP A 148 19.26 -6.28 21.16
N ASP A 149 20.02 -7.25 20.65
CA ASP A 149 19.85 -7.74 19.29
C ASP A 149 18.57 -8.61 19.18
N ILE A 150 17.89 -8.61 18.02
CA ILE A 150 16.81 -9.55 17.68
C ILE A 150 17.40 -10.59 16.73
N ASP A 151 17.36 -11.86 17.10
CA ASP A 151 17.95 -12.96 16.33
C ASP A 151 19.42 -12.72 15.91
N GLY A 152 20.20 -12.13 16.82
CA GLY A 152 21.60 -11.78 16.59
C GLY A 152 21.81 -10.62 15.60
N ARG A 153 20.75 -9.88 15.26
CA ARG A 153 20.80 -8.70 14.39
C ARG A 153 20.60 -7.42 15.20
N PRO A 154 21.31 -6.33 14.85
CA PRO A 154 21.31 -5.12 15.65
C PRO A 154 19.96 -4.40 15.62
N VAL A 155 19.59 -3.87 16.79
CA VAL A 155 18.40 -3.04 17.01
C VAL A 155 18.83 -1.69 17.55
N TYR A 156 18.17 -0.64 17.08
CA TYR A 156 18.43 0.74 17.48
C TYR A 156 17.13 1.42 17.90
N LEU A 157 17.17 2.12 19.02
CA LEU A 157 16.17 3.10 19.38
C LEU A 157 16.38 4.35 18.51
N LEU A 158 15.34 4.72 17.77
CA LEU A 158 15.37 5.85 16.85
C LEU A 158 14.79 7.12 17.45
N ALA A 159 13.69 7.00 18.19
CA ALA A 159 13.01 8.12 18.82
C ALA A 159 12.22 7.65 20.04
N ARG A 160 12.12 8.53 21.04
CA ARG A 160 11.23 8.41 22.19
C ARG A 160 10.73 9.80 22.56
N ASP A 161 9.50 10.10 22.18
CA ASP A 161 8.88 11.41 22.38
C ASP A 161 7.39 11.26 22.71
N HIS A 162 6.66 12.38 22.70
CA HIS A 162 5.21 12.38 22.96
C HIS A 162 4.39 11.61 21.90
N GLY A 163 4.94 11.39 20.71
CA GLY A 163 4.35 10.57 19.65
C GLY A 163 4.57 9.06 19.83
N GLY A 164 5.39 8.67 20.80
CA GLY A 164 5.60 7.29 21.21
C GLY A 164 7.06 6.85 21.09
N VAL A 165 7.26 5.56 20.80
CA VAL A 165 8.58 4.94 20.67
C VAL A 165 8.75 4.38 19.27
N ARG A 166 9.91 4.67 18.65
CA ARG A 166 10.29 4.09 17.37
C ARG A 166 11.62 3.36 17.46
N ILE A 167 11.66 2.12 17.02
CA ILE A 167 12.89 1.34 16.87
C ILE A 167 13.13 0.99 15.41
N ALA A 168 14.39 0.72 15.05
CA ALA A 168 14.78 0.09 13.80
C ALA A 168 15.58 -1.17 14.09
N PHE A 169 15.40 -2.18 13.26
CA PHE A 169 16.18 -3.41 13.33
C PHE A 169 16.47 -3.93 11.93
N ARG A 170 17.58 -4.65 11.83
CA ARG A 170 18.00 -5.27 10.58
C ARG A 170 17.34 -6.65 10.44
N TYR A 171 16.61 -6.91 9.36
CA TYR A 171 15.96 -8.21 9.12
C TYR A 171 16.71 -9.10 8.11
N SER A 172 17.62 -8.50 7.32
CA SER A 172 18.51 -9.22 6.39
C SER A 172 19.81 -8.44 6.23
N ASP A 173 20.73 -8.88 5.38
CA ASP A 173 22.04 -8.21 5.27
C ASP A 173 21.96 -6.82 4.65
N THR A 174 20.93 -6.59 3.85
CA THR A 174 20.68 -5.33 3.15
C THR A 174 19.32 -4.72 3.49
N GLY A 175 18.54 -5.34 4.38
CA GLY A 175 17.16 -4.95 4.66
C GLY A 175 16.93 -4.51 6.10
N TRP A 176 16.14 -3.45 6.24
CA TRP A 176 15.80 -2.80 7.50
C TRP A 176 14.30 -2.70 7.71
N ALA A 177 13.89 -2.75 8.97
CA ALA A 177 12.52 -2.57 9.38
C ALA A 177 12.45 -1.61 10.56
N THR A 178 11.29 -1.00 10.74
CA THR A 178 10.96 -0.15 11.89
C THR A 178 9.71 -0.65 12.57
N VAL A 179 9.63 -0.40 13.87
CA VAL A 179 8.38 -0.50 14.62
C VAL A 179 8.17 0.83 15.32
N GLN A 180 6.98 1.39 15.15
CA GLN A 180 6.51 2.55 15.89
C GLN A 180 5.35 2.15 16.79
N ASP A 181 5.56 2.21 18.10
CA ASP A 181 4.55 2.04 19.14
C ASP A 181 4.06 3.43 19.56
N THR A 182 2.77 3.67 19.36
CA THR A 182 2.11 4.95 19.65
C THR A 182 1.30 4.84 20.93
N GLY A 183 1.41 5.85 21.79
CA GLY A 183 0.72 5.88 23.07
C GLY A 183 1.57 6.58 24.12
N THR A 184 0.92 7.14 25.13
CA THR A 184 1.60 7.81 26.26
C THR A 184 2.40 6.83 27.12
N ASP A 185 2.10 5.54 27.02
CA ASP A 185 2.74 4.43 27.72
C ASP A 185 3.67 3.61 26.81
N ALA A 186 4.03 4.12 25.63
CA ALA A 186 4.92 3.46 24.67
C ALA A 186 6.29 3.15 25.27
N THR A 187 6.78 1.92 25.07
CA THR A 187 8.08 1.47 25.58
C THR A 187 8.93 0.84 24.48
N PRO A 188 10.27 0.99 24.53
CA PRO A 188 11.18 0.28 23.62
C PRO A 188 10.99 -1.24 23.65
N GLU A 189 10.70 -1.80 24.81
CA GLU A 189 10.51 -3.24 25.01
C GLU A 189 9.23 -3.72 24.30
N ARG A 190 8.15 -2.93 24.34
CA ARG A 190 6.91 -3.27 23.64
C ARG A 190 7.06 -3.17 22.13
N ALA A 191 7.71 -2.11 21.63
CA ALA A 191 8.06 -2.01 20.22
C ALA A 191 8.97 -3.16 19.76
N ARG A 192 9.91 -3.60 20.61
CA ARG A 192 10.75 -4.77 20.36
C ARG A 192 9.94 -6.06 20.29
N HIS A 193 9.00 -6.30 21.20
CA HIS A 193 8.13 -7.48 21.14
C HIS A 193 7.31 -7.55 19.86
N VAL A 194 6.82 -6.40 19.36
CA VAL A 194 6.18 -6.34 18.03
C VAL A 194 7.17 -6.70 16.92
N ALA A 195 8.43 -6.25 17.00
CA ALA A 195 9.46 -6.61 16.04
C ALA A 195 9.79 -8.11 16.04
N GLU A 196 9.84 -8.75 17.22
CA GLU A 196 10.02 -10.20 17.39
C GLU A 196 8.85 -11.01 16.79
N GLY A 197 7.65 -10.43 16.71
CA GLY A 197 6.46 -11.04 16.11
C GLY A 197 6.43 -11.01 14.57
N ILE A 198 7.41 -10.39 13.91
CA ILE A 198 7.49 -10.28 12.46
C ILE A 198 8.01 -11.58 11.86
N GLN A 199 7.25 -12.15 10.93
CA GLN A 199 7.59 -13.41 10.26
C GLN A 199 7.81 -13.16 8.76
N LEU A 200 9.07 -13.32 8.31
CA LEU A 200 9.40 -13.25 6.89
C LEU A 200 8.84 -14.45 6.15
N ARG A 201 8.21 -14.20 4.99
CA ARG A 201 7.72 -15.29 4.14
C ARG A 201 8.83 -15.77 3.23
N ALA A 202 9.00 -17.10 3.15
CA ALA A 202 9.88 -17.71 2.16
C ALA A 202 9.43 -17.42 0.72
N LYS A 203 8.11 -17.26 0.51
CA LYS A 203 7.49 -16.86 -0.77
C LYS A 203 6.46 -15.77 -0.53
N PRO A 204 6.49 -14.65 -1.27
CA PRO A 204 5.48 -13.61 -1.13
C PRO A 204 4.07 -14.15 -1.37
N ALA A 205 3.11 -13.76 -0.53
CA ALA A 205 1.68 -14.03 -0.76
C ALA A 205 1.14 -13.02 -1.77
N PRO A 206 0.20 -13.40 -2.65
CA PRO A 206 -0.52 -12.43 -3.46
C PRO A 206 -1.42 -11.56 -2.57
N VAL A 207 -1.49 -10.27 -2.88
CA VAL A 207 -2.49 -9.33 -2.32
C VAL A 207 -3.63 -9.20 -3.32
N THR A 208 -4.87 -9.30 -2.86
CA THR A 208 -6.06 -9.27 -3.72
C THR A 208 -7.02 -8.17 -3.32
N VAL A 209 -7.57 -7.46 -4.30
CA VAL A 209 -8.62 -6.45 -4.08
C VAL A 209 -9.96 -6.95 -4.63
N PRO A 210 -11.04 -6.90 -3.84
CA PRO A 210 -12.35 -7.44 -4.23
C PRO A 210 -13.17 -6.47 -5.09
N PHE A 211 -12.52 -5.48 -5.71
CA PHE A 211 -13.18 -4.45 -6.49
C PHE A 211 -12.36 -4.07 -7.73
N SER A 212 -12.99 -3.31 -8.60
CA SER A 212 -12.40 -2.68 -9.78
C SER A 212 -12.92 -1.25 -9.89
N PHE A 213 -12.21 -0.41 -10.64
CA PHE A 213 -12.62 0.96 -10.96
C PHE A 213 -12.18 1.31 -12.38
N GLY A 214 -12.81 2.31 -12.98
CA GLY A 214 -12.56 2.72 -14.36
C GLY A 214 -11.22 3.41 -14.51
N ARG A 215 -10.33 2.87 -15.36
CA ARG A 215 -9.00 3.44 -15.60
C ARG A 215 -9.06 4.88 -16.09
N SER A 216 -10.05 5.20 -16.91
CA SER A 216 -10.24 6.56 -17.45
C SER A 216 -10.53 7.60 -16.36
N ALA A 217 -11.05 7.20 -15.20
CA ALA A 217 -11.41 8.13 -14.13
C ALA A 217 -10.20 8.57 -13.28
N VAL A 218 -9.07 7.87 -13.38
CA VAL A 218 -7.85 8.14 -12.59
C VAL A 218 -6.71 8.75 -13.41
N GLU A 219 -6.98 9.05 -14.68
CA GLU A 219 -6.06 9.68 -15.62
C GLU A 219 -4.71 8.92 -15.73
N SER A 220 -3.59 9.59 -15.45
CA SER A 220 -2.24 9.04 -15.53
C SER A 220 -1.76 8.35 -14.25
N ASP A 221 -2.48 8.45 -13.13
CA ASP A 221 -1.98 7.92 -11.85
C ASP A 221 -1.79 6.41 -11.94
N GLU A 222 -0.72 5.88 -11.39
CA GLU A 222 -0.51 4.44 -11.28
C GLU A 222 -0.93 3.92 -9.91
N VAL A 223 -1.18 2.62 -9.82
CA VAL A 223 -1.30 1.97 -8.51
C VAL A 223 0.09 1.92 -7.90
N VAL A 224 0.28 2.60 -6.78
CA VAL A 224 1.58 2.72 -6.09
C VAL A 224 1.60 1.98 -4.75
N ALA A 225 0.42 1.73 -4.17
CA ALA A 225 0.26 0.86 -3.02
C ALA A 225 -1.13 0.22 -2.95
N VAL A 226 -1.27 -0.86 -2.18
CA VAL A 226 -2.53 -1.55 -1.91
C VAL A 226 -2.63 -1.81 -0.42
N ALA A 227 -3.80 -1.57 0.18
CA ALA A 227 -4.08 -1.94 1.55
C ALA A 227 -5.21 -2.98 1.62
N GLU A 228 -5.03 -4.00 2.46
CA GLU A 228 -6.00 -5.05 2.72
C GLU A 228 -6.15 -5.30 4.23
N PRO A 229 -7.31 -5.79 4.70
CA PRO A 229 -7.45 -6.27 6.07
C PRO A 229 -6.43 -7.37 6.37
N HIS A 230 -5.88 -7.38 7.57
CA HIS A 230 -4.89 -8.36 7.98
C HIS A 230 -5.13 -8.81 9.42
N GLY A 231 -5.15 -10.12 9.64
CA GLY A 231 -5.53 -10.72 10.92
C GLY A 231 -7.02 -11.09 10.99
N SER A 232 -7.53 -11.24 12.20
CA SER A 232 -8.96 -11.50 12.43
C SER A 232 -9.82 -10.36 11.87
N PRO A 233 -11.00 -10.66 11.31
CA PRO A 233 -11.88 -9.62 10.77
C PRO A 233 -12.35 -8.71 11.88
N VAL A 234 -11.77 -7.51 11.97
CA VAL A 234 -12.24 -6.44 12.86
C VAL A 234 -12.87 -5.36 12.00
N SER A 235 -14.13 -5.03 12.29
CA SER A 235 -14.87 -3.98 11.59
C SER A 235 -14.24 -2.58 11.82
N PRO A 236 -14.23 -1.69 10.81
CA PRO A 236 -14.58 -1.95 9.42
C PRO A 236 -13.47 -2.68 8.67
N GLU A 237 -13.86 -3.72 7.91
CA GLU A 237 -13.02 -4.30 6.86
C GLU A 237 -12.93 -3.31 5.70
N SER A 238 -11.72 -2.97 5.28
CA SER A 238 -11.47 -2.05 4.17
C SER A 238 -10.38 -2.58 3.26
N TYR A 239 -10.62 -2.55 1.96
CA TYR A 239 -9.63 -2.79 0.92
C TYR A 239 -9.44 -1.50 0.15
N SER A 240 -8.21 -1.10 -0.13
CA SER A 240 -7.94 0.10 -0.89
C SER A 240 -6.73 -0.03 -1.80
N VAL A 241 -6.74 0.79 -2.84
CA VAL A 241 -5.67 1.01 -3.79
C VAL A 241 -5.31 2.48 -3.67
N LEU A 242 -4.02 2.76 -3.54
CA LEU A 242 -3.48 4.10 -3.49
C LEU A 242 -2.88 4.44 -4.85
N LEU A 243 -3.23 5.62 -5.33
CA LEU A 243 -2.93 6.11 -6.67
C LEU A 243 -2.05 7.36 -6.59
N GLY A 244 -1.01 7.39 -7.42
CA GLY A 244 -0.06 8.50 -7.50
C GLY A 244 0.76 8.46 -8.78
N ASP A 245 1.57 9.48 -9.00
CA ASP A 245 2.52 9.60 -10.11
C ASP A 245 3.87 8.94 -9.82
N ALA A 246 4.19 8.69 -8.56
CA ALA A 246 5.42 8.08 -8.10
C ALA A 246 5.20 7.16 -6.89
N ASP A 247 6.06 6.14 -6.78
CA ASP A 247 6.10 5.26 -5.61
C ASP A 247 6.43 6.07 -4.34
N PRO A 248 5.62 5.96 -3.26
CA PRO A 248 5.90 6.67 -2.02
C PRO A 248 7.20 6.15 -1.39
N VAL A 249 8.10 7.07 -1.06
CA VAL A 249 9.42 6.73 -0.49
C VAL A 249 9.29 6.17 0.93
N ASP A 250 8.28 6.63 1.68
CA ASP A 250 7.98 6.19 3.04
C ASP A 250 6.47 6.06 3.29
N PRO A 251 6.04 5.36 4.36
CA PRO A 251 4.63 5.18 4.67
C PRO A 251 3.87 6.45 5.05
N GLY A 252 4.56 7.51 5.51
CA GLY A 252 3.93 8.78 5.88
C GLY A 252 3.48 9.60 4.67
N ALA A 253 4.11 9.39 3.51
CA ALA A 253 3.77 10.07 2.26
C ALA A 253 2.43 9.65 1.64
N ILE A 254 1.75 8.62 2.17
CA ILE A 254 0.48 8.13 1.60
C ILE A 254 -0.70 9.09 1.78
N GLY A 255 -0.60 10.04 2.73
CA GLY A 255 -1.67 10.96 3.09
C GLY A 255 -2.01 12.00 2.02
N SER A 256 -1.29 12.08 0.91
CA SER A 256 -1.60 12.94 -0.25
C SER A 256 -2.09 12.15 -1.47
N LEU A 257 -2.08 10.81 -1.41
CA LEU A 257 -2.41 9.94 -2.53
C LEU A 257 -3.92 9.78 -2.68
N THR A 258 -4.38 9.70 -3.93
CA THR A 258 -5.79 9.35 -4.17
C THR A 258 -6.02 7.91 -3.71
N THR A 259 -6.98 7.70 -2.81
CA THR A 259 -7.31 6.38 -2.28
C THR A 259 -8.65 5.93 -2.85
N VAL A 260 -8.69 4.76 -3.47
CA VAL A 260 -9.91 4.15 -4.02
C VAL A 260 -10.08 2.80 -3.36
N GLY A 261 -11.25 2.50 -2.81
CA GLY A 261 -11.45 1.29 -2.02
C GLY A 261 -12.87 0.81 -1.94
N VAL A 262 -13.05 -0.24 -1.16
CA VAL A 262 -14.34 -0.69 -0.64
C VAL A 262 -14.24 -0.91 0.86
N VAL A 263 -15.30 -0.60 1.57
CA VAL A 263 -15.42 -0.73 3.03
C VAL A 263 -16.78 -1.30 3.39
N ARG A 264 -16.86 -2.00 4.52
CA ARG A 264 -18.16 -2.23 5.17
C ARG A 264 -18.61 -0.94 5.87
N PRO A 265 -19.65 -0.25 5.38
CA PRO A 265 -20.04 1.04 5.96
C PRO A 265 -20.59 0.85 7.39
N ALA A 266 -20.35 1.83 8.25
CA ALA A 266 -20.99 1.83 9.57
C ALA A 266 -22.51 2.01 9.42
N PRO A 267 -23.35 1.36 10.26
CA PRO A 267 -24.81 1.46 10.16
C PRO A 267 -25.37 2.89 10.28
N SER A 268 -24.59 3.81 10.86
CA SER A 268 -24.96 5.20 11.04
C SER A 268 -24.80 6.06 9.78
N VAL A 269 -24.08 5.58 8.75
CA VAL A 269 -23.85 6.36 7.53
C VAL A 269 -25.11 6.33 6.66
N LYS A 270 -25.76 7.49 6.53
CA LYS A 270 -26.96 7.65 5.68
C LYS A 270 -26.57 8.26 4.32
N PRO A 271 -27.10 7.73 3.20
CA PRO A 271 -26.90 8.35 1.91
C PRO A 271 -27.60 9.72 1.84
N THR A 272 -26.97 10.68 1.16
CA THR A 272 -27.45 12.06 1.00
C THR A 272 -27.62 12.45 -0.47
N MET A 273 -27.09 11.65 -1.40
CA MET A 273 -27.13 11.90 -2.84
C MET A 273 -27.09 10.59 -3.64
N THR A 274 -26.95 10.70 -4.96
CA THR A 274 -26.81 9.56 -5.87
C THR A 274 -25.66 9.79 -6.83
N ILE A 275 -24.82 8.78 -7.05
CA ILE A 275 -23.68 8.80 -7.97
C ILE A 275 -23.74 7.54 -8.82
N GLY A 276 -23.77 7.69 -10.15
CA GLY A 276 -23.84 6.53 -11.06
C GLY A 276 -25.08 5.64 -10.86
N GLY A 277 -26.19 6.20 -10.35
CA GLY A 277 -27.41 5.46 -10.02
C GLY A 277 -27.39 4.76 -8.65
N HIS A 278 -26.30 4.85 -7.91
CA HIS A 278 -26.16 4.27 -6.57
C HIS A 278 -26.35 5.32 -5.47
N PRO A 279 -27.01 4.99 -4.34
CA PRO A 279 -27.02 5.86 -3.17
C PRO A 279 -25.59 6.21 -2.75
N ALA A 280 -25.37 7.44 -2.32
CA ALA A 280 -24.04 7.91 -1.97
C ALA A 280 -24.07 9.01 -0.90
N THR A 281 -22.93 9.25 -0.29
CA THR A 281 -22.67 10.42 0.57
C THR A 281 -21.30 11.01 0.25
N SER A 282 -21.11 12.31 0.49
CA SER A 282 -19.85 13.00 0.24
C SER A 282 -19.51 13.95 1.39
N GLY A 283 -18.23 13.97 1.78
CA GLY A 283 -17.67 14.77 2.86
C GLY A 283 -16.52 15.68 2.39
N GLY A 284 -16.74 16.47 1.33
CA GLY A 284 -15.72 17.39 0.82
C GLY A 284 -14.66 16.67 -0.01
N SER A 285 -13.70 15.98 0.62
CA SER A 285 -12.64 15.22 -0.08
C SER A 285 -12.86 13.71 -0.12
N ASP A 286 -13.89 13.21 0.57
CA ASP A 286 -14.34 11.82 0.49
C ASP A 286 -15.70 11.68 -0.20
N VAL A 287 -15.85 10.57 -0.91
CA VAL A 287 -17.11 10.09 -1.48
C VAL A 287 -17.27 8.62 -1.13
N THR A 288 -18.46 8.26 -0.67
CA THR A 288 -18.85 6.88 -0.38
C THR A 288 -20.09 6.53 -1.21
N VAL A 289 -20.01 5.49 -2.03
CA VAL A 289 -21.10 4.99 -2.89
C VAL A 289 -21.51 3.60 -2.41
N PHE A 290 -22.79 3.40 -2.11
CA PHE A 290 -23.31 2.14 -1.61
C PHE A 290 -23.49 1.14 -2.77
N LEU A 291 -22.71 0.04 -2.75
CA LEU A 291 -22.66 -0.96 -3.81
C LEU A 291 -23.54 -2.18 -3.52
N GLY A 292 -24.31 -2.13 -2.44
CA GLY A 292 -25.16 -3.19 -1.92
C GLY A 292 -25.40 -3.01 -0.42
N GLU A 293 -25.94 -4.04 0.24
CA GLU A 293 -26.25 -3.98 1.68
C GLU A 293 -25.00 -4.00 2.57
N SER A 294 -23.92 -4.65 2.13
CA SER A 294 -22.74 -4.93 2.98
C SER A 294 -21.49 -4.14 2.61
N TRP A 295 -21.45 -3.48 1.45
CA TRP A 295 -20.25 -2.84 0.93
C TRP A 295 -20.56 -1.48 0.34
N ALA A 296 -19.64 -0.55 0.57
CA ALA A 296 -19.61 0.75 -0.08
C ALA A 296 -18.25 0.96 -0.74
N GLY A 297 -18.24 1.50 -1.94
CA GLY A 297 -17.05 2.02 -2.60
C GLY A 297 -16.67 3.35 -1.99
N THR A 298 -15.40 3.56 -1.68
CA THR A 298 -14.88 4.80 -1.11
C THR A 298 -13.84 5.41 -2.02
N VAL A 299 -13.87 6.73 -2.14
CA VAL A 299 -12.81 7.51 -2.78
C VAL A 299 -12.44 8.64 -1.85
N TRP A 300 -11.15 8.79 -1.57
CA TRP A 300 -10.60 9.97 -0.93
C TRP A 300 -9.58 10.61 -1.87
N SER A 301 -9.70 11.92 -2.10
CA SER A 301 -8.85 12.67 -3.01
C SER A 301 -8.88 14.16 -2.69
N ILE A 302 -7.70 14.78 -2.66
CA ILE A 302 -7.54 16.25 -2.53
C ILE A 302 -7.30 16.93 -3.89
N SER A 303 -6.90 16.20 -4.92
CA SER A 303 -6.45 16.75 -6.20
C SER A 303 -7.36 16.40 -7.38
N LYS A 304 -8.13 15.31 -7.27
CA LYS A 304 -9.03 14.78 -8.32
C LYS A 304 -10.47 14.79 -7.87
N SER A 305 -11.41 14.76 -8.82
CA SER A 305 -12.84 14.63 -8.55
C SER A 305 -13.17 13.24 -7.98
N PRO A 306 -13.45 13.10 -6.67
CA PRO A 306 -13.71 11.80 -6.06
C PRO A 306 -15.01 11.18 -6.62
N THR A 307 -15.98 12.00 -7.01
CA THR A 307 -17.27 11.58 -7.59
C THR A 307 -17.11 10.81 -8.89
N ALA A 308 -16.22 11.25 -9.79
CA ALA A 308 -16.02 10.62 -11.09
C ALA A 308 -15.42 9.21 -10.94
N ILE A 309 -14.46 9.05 -10.02
CA ILE A 309 -13.85 7.76 -9.72
C ILE A 309 -14.87 6.84 -9.03
N ALA A 310 -15.59 7.37 -8.03
CA ALA A 310 -16.54 6.60 -7.23
C ALA A 310 -17.67 6.00 -8.10
N ALA A 311 -18.14 6.74 -9.11
CA ALA A 311 -19.14 6.27 -10.08
C ALA A 311 -18.72 5.02 -10.87
N THR A 312 -17.42 4.70 -10.91
CA THR A 312 -16.87 3.58 -11.67
C THR A 312 -16.53 2.36 -10.81
N ILE A 313 -16.66 2.45 -9.48
CA ILE A 313 -16.30 1.36 -8.58
C ILE A 313 -17.31 0.23 -8.73
N LYS A 314 -16.81 -1.00 -8.92
CA LYS A 314 -17.60 -2.22 -8.99
C LYS A 314 -16.98 -3.31 -8.14
N LEU A 315 -17.79 -4.01 -7.35
CA LEU A 315 -17.37 -5.25 -6.68
C LEU A 315 -17.08 -6.32 -7.72
N ARG A 316 -16.07 -7.14 -7.49
CA ARG A 316 -15.81 -8.30 -8.33
C ARG A 316 -16.72 -9.47 -7.93
N PRO A 317 -17.14 -10.33 -8.88
CA PRO A 317 -18.00 -11.48 -8.58
C PRO A 317 -17.36 -12.49 -7.62
N ASP A 318 -16.02 -12.55 -7.59
CA ASP A 318 -15.20 -13.40 -6.74
C ASP A 318 -14.80 -12.73 -5.42
N ALA A 319 -15.36 -11.57 -5.10
CA ALA A 319 -15.17 -10.96 -3.79
C ALA A 319 -15.61 -11.94 -2.71
N PRO A 320 -14.78 -12.21 -1.68
CA PRO A 320 -15.19 -13.06 -0.57
C PRO A 320 -16.41 -12.42 0.09
N VAL A 321 -17.58 -12.98 -0.19
CA VAL A 321 -18.77 -12.75 0.62
C VAL A 321 -18.49 -13.53 1.90
N ASN A 322 -17.72 -12.93 2.80
CA ASN A 322 -17.67 -13.40 4.18
C ASN A 322 -19.06 -13.15 4.74
N ASP A 323 -19.92 -14.14 4.53
CA ASP A 323 -21.19 -14.31 5.22
C ASP A 323 -20.83 -14.21 6.71
N PRO A 324 -21.32 -13.21 7.44
CA PRO A 324 -21.00 -13.09 8.85
C PRO A 324 -21.37 -14.42 9.50
N ILE A 325 -20.40 -15.05 10.15
CA ILE A 325 -20.60 -16.30 10.91
C ILE A 325 -21.87 -16.09 11.74
N ARG A 326 -22.94 -16.80 11.36
CA ARG A 326 -24.24 -16.78 12.04
C ARG A 326 -24.14 -17.48 13.39
#